data_AF-A0A2P5K3X5-F1
#
_entry.id   AF-A0A2P5K3X5-F1
#
_cell.length_a   1.000
_cell.length_b   1.000
_cell.length_c   1.000
_cell.angle_alpha   90.00
_cell.angle_beta   90.00
_cell.angle_gamma   90.00
#
_symmetry.space_group_name_H-M   'P 1'
#
loop_
_entity.id
_entity.type
_entity.pdbx_description
1 polymer ?
#
loop_
_entity_poly.entity_id
_entity_poly.type
_entity_poly.pdbx_seq_one_letter_code
_entity_poly.pdbx_strand_id
1 'polypeptide(L)'
;MFGRETQCVDCRESMGLGRGGGLAQRGTLSETGRPDVIAVAMSPGRRHITKPVCEITYGLRRERIQVSVLVLNSGAGVPEDLHKESTMGYGPKFGLNAKELAQIGRHKLLVLHLGNIDSHVISKTKEVLKYVDIPTIVACQNPMDFEQFAEAGVRTRLVKPRPEKIQTGGTVMEIVSGITRGETCSRENLNKIVNYVKTINPENN
;
A
#
# COMPACT_ATOMS: atom_id res chain seq x y z
N MET A 1 -2.97 -23.70 -23.32
CA MET A 1 -1.54 -23.94 -23.06
C MET A 1 -1.32 -23.84 -21.56
N PHE A 2 -1.20 -24.96 -20.85
CA PHE A 2 -1.00 -24.99 -19.39
C PHE A 2 0.49 -25.07 -19.07
N GLY A 3 1.16 -23.91 -19.04
CA GLY A 3 2.55 -23.77 -18.60
C GLY A 3 2.62 -22.83 -17.40
N ARG A 4 3.54 -23.10 -16.46
CA ARG A 4 3.91 -22.11 -15.44
C ARG A 4 4.65 -20.98 -16.16
N GLU A 5 4.06 -19.78 -16.23
CA GLU A 5 4.76 -18.60 -16.75
C GLU A 5 5.81 -18.17 -15.72
N THR A 6 7.08 -18.15 -16.11
CA THR A 6 8.17 -17.68 -15.27
C THR A 6 7.98 -16.19 -15.00
N GLN A 7 7.79 -15.81 -13.74
CA GLN A 7 7.77 -14.40 -13.36
C GLN A 7 9.21 -13.94 -13.09
N CYS A 8 9.69 -12.99 -13.88
CA CYS A 8 10.93 -12.29 -13.57
C CYS A 8 10.64 -11.17 -12.56
N VAL A 9 11.35 -11.20 -11.44
CA VAL A 9 11.27 -10.18 -10.40
C VAL A 9 12.65 -9.55 -10.27
N ASP A 10 12.79 -8.29 -10.71
CA ASP A 10 14.00 -7.52 -10.50
C ASP A 10 13.93 -6.90 -9.09
N CYS A 11 14.69 -7.46 -8.15
CA CYS A 11 14.78 -6.92 -6.80
C CYS A 11 16.02 -6.02 -6.69
N ARG A 12 15.80 -4.71 -6.62
CA ARG A 12 16.88 -3.75 -6.35
C ARG A 12 16.97 -3.54 -4.86
N GLU A 13 17.95 -4.21 -4.25
CA GLU A 13 18.19 -4.20 -2.82
C GLU A 13 18.73 -2.83 -2.37
N SER A 14 18.05 -2.22 -1.39
CA SER A 14 18.70 -1.28 -0.48
C SER A 14 19.26 -2.12 0.67
N MET A 15 20.56 -2.01 0.96
CA MET A 15 21.28 -2.91 1.88
C MET A 15 20.51 -3.20 3.18
N GLY A 16 20.18 -4.47 3.43
CA GLY A 16 19.55 -4.94 4.67
C GLY A 16 20.32 -4.53 5.93
N LEU A 17 19.62 -4.07 6.97
CA LEU A 17 20.23 -3.89 8.29
C LEU A 17 20.40 -5.25 8.98
N GLY A 18 21.63 -5.76 9.02
CA GLY A 18 22.03 -6.94 9.77
C GLY A 18 22.90 -7.91 8.97
N ARG A 19 23.71 -8.72 9.68
CA ARG A 19 24.44 -9.86 9.09
C ARG A 19 23.43 -10.93 8.68
N GLY A 20 22.85 -10.82 7.48
CA GLY A 20 21.95 -11.83 6.94
C GLY A 20 20.91 -11.40 5.91
N GLY A 21 20.85 -10.14 5.45
CA GLY A 21 19.93 -9.73 4.38
C GLY A 21 18.43 -9.94 4.70
N GLY A 22 18.06 -9.95 5.98
CA GLY A 22 16.82 -10.60 6.45
C GLY A 22 15.50 -9.85 6.27
N LEU A 23 15.49 -8.56 5.93
CA LEU A 23 14.27 -7.76 5.76
C LEU A 23 14.45 -6.61 4.78
N ALA A 24 13.46 -6.40 3.90
CA ALA A 24 13.40 -5.27 2.98
C ALA A 24 13.50 -3.94 3.73
N GLN A 25 14.30 -3.01 3.20
CA GLN A 25 14.61 -1.73 3.82
C GLN A 25 13.80 -0.59 3.20
N ARG A 26 13.94 0.59 3.79
CA ARG A 26 13.44 1.84 3.22
C ARG A 26 13.97 2.00 1.79
N GLY A 27 13.09 2.31 0.85
CA GLY A 27 13.44 2.48 -0.56
C GLY A 27 13.59 1.18 -1.34
N THR A 28 13.35 0.01 -0.74
CA THR A 28 13.36 -1.26 -1.49
C THR A 28 12.29 -1.24 -2.57
N LEU A 29 12.69 -1.57 -3.79
CA LEU A 29 11.82 -1.72 -4.94
C LEU A 29 12.06 -3.09 -5.57
N SER A 30 10.99 -3.86 -5.73
CA SER A 30 10.98 -5.15 -6.41
C SER A 30 9.98 -5.05 -7.55
N GLU A 31 10.47 -5.09 -8.79
CA GLU A 31 9.66 -4.83 -9.98
C GLU A 31 9.37 -6.13 -10.72
N THR A 32 8.14 -6.25 -11.21
CA THR A 32 7.71 -7.32 -12.12
C THR A 32 7.76 -6.85 -13.56
N GLY A 33 7.88 -7.78 -14.51
CA GLY A 33 7.91 -7.46 -15.95
C GLY A 33 6.65 -6.75 -16.48
N ARG A 34 5.53 -6.83 -15.76
CA ARG A 34 4.30 -6.07 -16.05
C ARG A 34 3.85 -5.28 -14.83
N PRO A 35 3.46 -3.99 -14.98
CA PRO A 35 3.02 -3.16 -13.87
C PRO A 35 1.52 -3.34 -13.58
N ASP A 36 1.08 -4.57 -13.27
CA ASP A 36 -0.34 -4.83 -13.00
C ASP A 36 -0.74 -4.38 -11.59
N VAL A 37 0.01 -4.82 -10.57
CA VAL A 37 -0.24 -4.46 -9.17
C VAL A 37 1.04 -3.96 -8.51
N ILE A 38 0.94 -2.96 -7.64
CA ILE A 38 2.00 -2.58 -6.71
C ILE A 38 1.52 -2.70 -5.27
N ALA A 39 2.27 -3.43 -4.45
CA ALA A 39 2.07 -3.47 -3.01
C ALA A 39 3.03 -2.49 -2.33
N VAL A 40 2.47 -1.49 -1.65
CA VAL A 40 3.25 -0.46 -0.94
C VAL A 40 3.29 -0.76 0.54
N ALA A 41 4.50 -0.84 1.09
CA ALA A 41 4.77 -1.00 2.51
C ALA A 41 5.28 0.30 3.13
N MET A 42 4.90 0.54 4.39
CA MET A 42 5.51 1.60 5.19
C MET A 42 6.97 1.26 5.53
N SER A 43 7.80 2.30 5.68
CA SER A 43 9.19 2.16 6.07
C SER A 43 9.35 1.36 7.36
N PRO A 44 10.27 0.37 7.40
CA PRO A 44 10.60 -0.31 8.62
C PRO A 44 11.32 0.63 9.61
N GLY A 45 11.28 0.23 10.88
CA GLY A 45 11.93 0.89 12.01
C GLY A 45 12.12 -0.11 13.13
N ARG A 46 12.59 0.34 14.31
CA ARG A 46 12.85 -0.58 15.44
C ARG A 46 11.66 -1.46 15.83
N ARG A 47 10.43 -0.99 15.60
CA ARG A 47 9.17 -1.69 15.89
C ARG A 47 8.35 -2.04 14.63
N HIS A 48 8.84 -1.67 13.44
CA HIS A 48 8.11 -1.86 12.19
C HIS A 48 8.93 -2.74 11.26
N ILE A 49 8.40 -3.89 10.89
CA ILE A 49 8.97 -4.75 9.85
C ILE A 49 8.00 -4.80 8.66
N THR A 50 8.50 -5.14 7.48
CA THR A 50 7.72 -5.09 6.22
C THR A 50 6.69 -6.23 6.09
N LYS A 51 6.62 -7.13 7.07
CA LYS A 51 5.54 -8.11 7.20
C LYS A 51 4.19 -7.41 7.48
N PRO A 52 3.08 -7.77 6.81
CA PRO A 52 2.87 -8.94 5.95
C PRO A 52 2.92 -8.65 4.45
N VAL A 53 3.52 -7.55 3.98
CA VAL A 53 3.53 -7.22 2.54
C VAL A 53 4.21 -8.34 1.72
N CYS A 54 5.22 -9.00 2.27
CA CYS A 54 5.82 -10.19 1.65
C CYS A 54 4.82 -11.36 1.49
N GLU A 55 3.90 -11.54 2.43
CA GLU A 55 2.88 -12.61 2.37
C GLU A 55 1.73 -12.24 1.42
N ILE A 56 1.32 -10.96 1.41
CA ILE A 56 0.35 -10.43 0.45
C ILE A 56 0.87 -10.65 -0.98
N THR A 57 2.11 -10.25 -1.22
CA THR A 57 2.75 -10.39 -2.54
C THR A 57 2.96 -11.84 -2.92
N TYR A 58 3.33 -12.71 -1.97
CA TYR A 58 3.37 -14.16 -2.20
C TYR A 58 2.00 -14.73 -2.57
N GLY A 59 0.94 -14.35 -1.86
CA GLY A 59 -0.43 -14.76 -2.14
C GLY A 59 -0.90 -14.35 -3.54
N LEU A 60 -0.60 -13.11 -3.95
CA LEU A 60 -0.89 -12.60 -5.29
C LEU A 60 -0.10 -13.36 -6.37
N ARG A 61 1.21 -13.59 -6.17
CA ARG A 61 2.05 -14.32 -7.14
C ARG A 61 1.64 -15.78 -7.31
N ARG A 62 1.18 -16.43 -6.23
CA ARG A 62 0.63 -17.79 -6.29
C ARG A 62 -0.57 -17.88 -7.23
N GLU A 63 -1.32 -16.80 -7.34
CA GLU A 63 -2.48 -16.64 -8.22
C GLU A 63 -2.10 -16.02 -9.58
N ARG A 64 -0.80 -16.04 -9.92
CA ARG A 64 -0.22 -15.55 -11.19
C ARG A 64 -0.36 -14.05 -11.44
N ILE A 65 -0.69 -13.28 -10.41
CA ILE A 65 -0.76 -11.82 -10.50
C ILE A 65 0.65 -11.24 -10.47
N GLN A 66 0.96 -10.35 -11.41
CA GLN A 66 2.23 -9.62 -11.45
C GLN A 66 2.18 -8.49 -10.42
N VAL A 67 2.89 -8.67 -9.31
CA VAL A 67 2.95 -7.69 -8.22
C VAL A 67 4.37 -7.21 -7.95
N SER A 68 4.55 -5.91 -8.14
CA SER A 68 5.72 -5.16 -7.70
C SER A 68 5.58 -4.77 -6.22
N VAL A 69 6.70 -4.54 -5.54
CA VAL A 69 6.74 -4.14 -4.13
C VAL A 69 7.53 -2.86 -4.00
N LEU A 70 6.98 -1.88 -3.29
CA LEU A 70 7.69 -0.66 -2.92
C LEU A 70 7.62 -0.45 -1.41
N VAL A 71 8.78 -0.40 -0.77
CA VAL A 71 8.91 0.02 0.63
C VAL A 71 9.27 1.49 0.63
N LEU A 72 8.40 2.34 1.18
CA LEU A 72 8.62 3.78 1.17
C LEU A 72 9.89 4.16 1.93
N ASN A 73 10.51 5.27 1.53
CA ASN A 73 11.63 5.88 2.24
C ASN A 73 11.18 6.58 3.53
N SER A 74 10.04 7.27 3.48
CA SER A 74 9.48 8.07 4.58
C SER A 74 8.07 7.62 4.99
N GLY A 75 7.75 6.34 4.88
CA GLY A 75 6.44 5.78 5.24
C GLY A 75 6.14 5.71 6.74
N ALA A 76 7.17 5.67 7.60
CA ALA A 76 7.00 5.59 9.06
C ALA A 76 6.54 6.91 9.70
N GLY A 77 6.68 8.03 8.98
CA GLY A 77 6.41 9.35 9.54
C GLY A 77 4.93 9.66 9.76
N VAL A 78 4.68 10.82 10.37
CA VAL A 78 3.33 11.37 10.56
C VAL A 78 3.01 12.33 9.40
N PRO A 79 1.81 12.26 8.79
CA PRO A 79 1.38 13.19 7.76
C PRO A 79 1.38 14.65 8.21
N GLU A 80 1.63 15.56 7.26
CA GLU A 80 1.83 16.97 7.57
C GLU A 80 0.56 17.69 8.03
N ASP A 81 -0.58 17.28 7.51
CA ASP A 81 -1.90 17.81 7.87
C ASP A 81 -2.33 17.46 9.32
N LEU A 82 -1.72 16.43 9.93
CA LEU A 82 -2.00 16.00 11.30
C LEU A 82 -1.04 16.60 12.35
N HIS A 83 0.04 17.28 11.92
CA HIS A 83 0.98 17.94 12.84
C HIS A 83 0.39 19.11 13.63
N LYS A 84 -0.82 19.57 13.28
CA LYS A 84 -1.47 20.70 13.97
C LYS A 84 -2.03 20.34 15.34
N GLU A 85 -2.31 19.07 15.63
CA GLU A 85 -3.09 18.71 16.84
C GLU A 85 -2.41 17.76 17.83
N SER A 86 -1.33 17.03 17.47
CA SER A 86 -0.92 15.91 18.34
C SER A 86 0.57 15.59 18.49
N THR A 87 1.51 16.46 18.12
CA THR A 87 2.86 16.37 18.69
C THR A 87 3.72 17.63 18.50
N MET A 88 4.01 18.33 19.59
CA MET A 88 5.22 19.15 19.75
C MET A 88 6.46 18.23 19.71
N GLY A 89 6.74 17.60 18.58
CA GLY A 89 7.71 16.52 18.50
C GLY A 89 8.35 16.40 17.13
N TYR A 90 9.68 16.46 17.12
CA TYR A 90 10.63 16.23 16.02
C TYR A 90 10.56 14.79 15.44
N GLY A 91 9.37 14.26 15.17
CA GLY A 91 9.18 12.96 14.54
C GLY A 91 9.45 13.01 13.03
N PRO A 92 9.84 11.88 12.40
CA PRO A 92 10.01 11.84 10.94
C PRO A 92 8.68 12.19 10.26
N LYS A 93 8.72 13.02 9.21
CA LYS A 93 7.54 13.36 8.41
C LYS A 93 7.20 12.23 7.45
N PHE A 94 5.90 11.95 7.28
CA PHE A 94 5.45 11.11 6.16
C PHE A 94 5.63 11.87 4.86
N GLY A 95 6.04 11.17 3.80
CA GLY A 95 6.11 11.76 2.48
C GLY A 95 6.50 10.73 1.43
N LEU A 96 6.18 11.05 0.19
CA LEU A 96 6.61 10.30 -0.98
C LEU A 96 7.47 11.20 -1.85
N ASN A 97 8.57 10.67 -2.38
CA ASN A 97 9.36 11.39 -3.36
C ASN A 97 8.81 11.18 -4.78
N ALA A 98 9.23 12.03 -5.73
CA ALA A 98 8.76 11.97 -7.11
C ALA A 98 9.01 10.61 -7.79
N LYS A 99 10.10 9.91 -7.42
CA LYS A 99 10.39 8.57 -7.95
C LYS A 99 9.39 7.56 -7.42
N GLU A 100 9.08 7.57 -6.13
CA GLU A 100 8.06 6.69 -5.52
C GLU A 100 6.68 6.93 -6.12
N LEU A 101 6.29 8.19 -6.33
CA LEU A 101 5.02 8.54 -6.96
C LEU A 101 4.94 8.05 -8.41
N ALA A 102 5.99 8.28 -9.21
CA ALA A 102 6.07 7.77 -10.57
C ALA A 102 6.01 6.24 -10.62
N GLN A 103 6.68 5.58 -9.66
CA GLN A 103 6.65 4.13 -9.55
C GLN A 103 5.29 3.59 -9.13
N ILE A 104 4.54 4.28 -8.27
CA ILE A 104 3.17 3.86 -7.95
C ILE A 104 2.25 4.09 -9.15
N GLY A 105 2.29 5.28 -9.76
CA GLY A 105 1.36 5.72 -10.80
C GLY A 105 1.44 4.96 -12.14
N ARG A 106 2.54 4.23 -12.40
CA ARG A 106 2.63 3.38 -13.60
C ARG A 106 1.83 2.07 -13.50
N HIS A 107 1.38 1.68 -12.30
CA HIS A 107 0.68 0.42 -12.09
C HIS A 107 -0.83 0.58 -12.21
N LYS A 108 -1.51 -0.49 -12.61
CA LYS A 108 -2.98 -0.46 -12.77
C LYS A 108 -3.74 -0.47 -11.44
N LEU A 109 -3.14 -1.02 -10.38
CA LEU A 109 -3.77 -1.17 -9.06
C LEU A 109 -2.75 -1.05 -7.93
N LEU A 110 -3.11 -0.33 -6.87
CA LEU A 110 -2.33 -0.22 -5.65
C LEU A 110 -2.93 -1.04 -4.51
N VAL A 111 -2.10 -1.81 -3.81
CA VAL A 111 -2.39 -2.35 -2.49
C VAL A 111 -1.58 -1.57 -1.46
N LEU A 112 -2.24 -0.70 -0.71
CA LEU A 112 -1.59 0.21 0.25
C LEU A 112 -1.71 -0.37 1.66
N HIS A 113 -0.60 -0.89 2.20
CA HIS A 113 -0.56 -1.44 3.55
C HIS A 113 -0.16 -0.37 4.58
N LEU A 114 -1.03 -0.15 5.57
CA LEU A 114 -0.95 0.93 6.56
C LEU A 114 -0.98 0.37 7.99
N GLY A 115 -0.88 1.29 8.96
CA GLY A 115 -0.85 0.95 10.38
C GLY A 115 -2.23 0.81 11.02
N ASN A 116 -2.27 1.16 12.31
CA ASN A 116 -3.38 0.96 13.23
C ASN A 116 -3.85 2.28 13.88
N ILE A 117 -3.56 3.42 13.26
CA ILE A 117 -4.00 4.74 13.72
C ILE A 117 -4.90 5.29 12.62
N ASP A 118 -6.19 5.41 12.88
CA ASP A 118 -7.21 5.70 11.85
C ASP A 118 -6.92 7.00 11.10
N SER A 119 -6.58 8.07 11.83
CA SER A 119 -6.19 9.34 11.24
C SER A 119 -4.97 9.21 10.33
N HIS A 120 -3.99 8.38 10.70
CA HIS A 120 -2.82 8.10 9.85
C HIS A 120 -3.19 7.27 8.62
N VAL A 121 -4.09 6.30 8.75
CA VAL A 121 -4.56 5.49 7.62
C VAL A 121 -5.24 6.39 6.59
N ILE A 122 -6.18 7.23 7.03
CA ILE A 122 -6.91 8.17 6.17
C ILE A 122 -5.96 9.18 5.54
N SER A 123 -5.16 9.89 6.33
CA SER A 123 -4.31 10.97 5.82
C SER A 123 -3.20 10.45 4.88
N LYS A 124 -2.55 9.33 5.21
CA LYS A 124 -1.55 8.73 4.30
C LYS A 124 -2.17 8.24 3.00
N THR A 125 -3.37 7.67 3.05
CA THR A 125 -4.10 7.26 1.85
C THR A 125 -4.40 8.47 0.98
N LYS A 126 -4.91 9.55 1.58
CA LYS A 126 -5.17 10.82 0.90
C LYS A 126 -3.91 11.40 0.27
N GLU A 127 -2.80 11.46 0.99
CA GLU A 127 -1.54 12.03 0.50
C GLU A 127 -0.97 11.23 -0.68
N VAL A 128 -1.08 9.89 -0.66
CA VAL A 128 -0.70 9.06 -1.81
C VAL A 128 -1.62 9.37 -2.99
N LEU A 129 -2.93 9.21 -2.82
CA LEU A 129 -3.92 9.31 -3.90
C LEU A 129 -4.14 10.72 -4.41
N LYS A 130 -3.64 11.74 -3.72
CA LYS A 130 -3.57 13.12 -4.22
C LYS A 130 -2.74 13.23 -5.48
N TYR A 131 -1.67 12.44 -5.60
CA TYR A 131 -0.72 12.52 -6.71
C TYR A 131 -0.77 11.33 -7.67
N VAL A 132 -1.49 10.26 -7.34
CA VAL A 132 -1.66 9.09 -8.22
C VAL A 132 -3.14 8.79 -8.46
N ASP A 133 -3.57 8.79 -9.72
CA ASP A 133 -4.92 8.42 -10.14
C ASP A 133 -4.99 6.93 -10.49
N ILE A 134 -5.01 6.09 -9.46
CA ILE A 134 -5.11 4.64 -9.62
C ILE A 134 -6.15 4.07 -8.62
N PRO A 135 -6.85 2.99 -8.99
CA PRO A 135 -7.67 2.26 -8.03
C PRO A 135 -6.78 1.67 -6.93
N THR A 136 -7.28 1.67 -5.70
CA THR A 136 -6.51 1.31 -4.51
C THR A 136 -7.29 0.42 -3.55
N ILE A 137 -6.65 -0.65 -3.08
CA ILE A 137 -7.09 -1.46 -1.95
C ILE A 137 -6.30 -1.00 -0.71
N VAL A 138 -7.01 -0.58 0.34
CA VAL A 138 -6.39 -0.20 1.62
C VAL A 138 -6.34 -1.43 2.53
N ALA A 139 -5.15 -1.82 2.98
CA ALA A 139 -4.94 -2.89 3.94
C ALA A 139 -4.47 -2.30 5.27
N CYS A 140 -5.25 -2.46 6.34
CA CYS A 140 -4.94 -1.88 7.64
C CYS A 140 -5.36 -2.78 8.81
N GLN A 141 -4.94 -2.44 10.02
CA GLN A 141 -5.28 -3.22 11.21
C GLN A 141 -6.71 -2.92 11.68
N ASN A 142 -7.06 -1.65 11.80
CA ASN A 142 -8.34 -1.24 12.39
C ASN A 142 -9.49 -1.41 11.40
N PRO A 143 -10.71 -1.68 11.90
CA PRO A 143 -11.92 -1.61 11.09
C PRO A 143 -12.09 -0.17 10.60
N MET A 144 -12.12 0.00 9.28
CA MET A 144 -12.32 1.29 8.61
C MET A 144 -13.47 1.15 7.63
N ASP A 145 -14.20 2.24 7.39
CA ASP A 145 -15.29 2.31 6.43
C ASP A 145 -15.00 3.33 5.32
N PHE A 146 -15.84 3.32 4.27
CA PHE A 146 -15.72 4.27 3.17
C PHE A 146 -16.16 5.70 3.54
N GLU A 147 -16.99 5.87 4.56
CA GLU A 147 -17.50 7.17 5.00
C GLU A 147 -16.38 8.03 5.59
N GLN A 148 -15.52 7.42 6.41
CA GLN A 148 -14.32 8.03 6.98
C GLN A 148 -13.37 8.57 5.90
N PHE A 149 -13.16 7.81 4.81
CA PHE A 149 -12.36 8.28 3.67
C PHE A 149 -13.07 9.38 2.89
N ALA A 150 -14.37 9.25 2.67
CA ALA A 150 -15.15 10.22 1.91
C ALA A 150 -15.24 11.59 2.63
N GLU A 151 -15.37 11.57 3.96
CA GLU A 151 -15.36 12.78 4.79
C GLU A 151 -14.03 13.53 4.69
N ALA A 152 -12.92 12.80 4.59
CA ALA A 152 -11.59 13.35 4.37
C ALA A 152 -11.31 13.79 2.91
N GLY A 153 -12.30 13.69 2.03
CA GLY A 153 -12.18 14.11 0.62
C GLY A 153 -11.53 13.08 -0.29
N VAL A 154 -11.38 11.83 0.15
CA VAL A 154 -10.85 10.73 -0.67
C VAL A 154 -11.97 10.12 -1.51
N ARG A 155 -11.76 9.96 -2.82
CA ARG A 155 -12.72 9.25 -3.68
C ARG A 155 -12.80 7.79 -3.25
N THR A 156 -14.02 7.28 -3.09
CA THR A 156 -14.25 5.85 -2.82
C THR A 156 -15.26 5.24 -3.78
N ARG A 157 -15.30 3.90 -3.86
CA ARG A 157 -16.24 3.16 -4.70
C ARG A 157 -17.70 3.31 -4.27
N LEU A 158 -17.98 3.29 -2.96
CA LEU A 158 -19.35 3.26 -2.44
C LEU A 158 -19.85 4.63 -1.97
N VAL A 159 -18.98 5.44 -1.36
CA VAL A 159 -19.35 6.74 -0.77
C VAL A 159 -18.50 7.84 -1.40
N LYS A 160 -19.13 8.72 -2.18
CA LYS A 160 -18.41 9.82 -2.85
C LYS A 160 -18.41 11.08 -1.97
N PRO A 161 -17.25 11.73 -1.76
CA PRO A 161 -17.23 13.09 -1.24
C PRO A 161 -18.06 14.02 -2.12
N ARG A 162 -18.48 15.16 -1.56
CA ARG A 162 -19.03 16.25 -2.38
C ARG A 162 -17.99 16.68 -3.42
N PRO A 163 -18.37 17.00 -4.67
CA PRO A 163 -17.41 17.34 -5.73
C PRO A 163 -16.40 18.41 -5.35
N GLU A 164 -16.83 19.42 -4.57
CA GLU A 164 -15.99 20.54 -4.14
C GLU A 164 -14.99 20.16 -3.04
N LYS A 165 -15.20 19.01 -2.38
CA LYS A 165 -14.36 18.49 -1.29
C LYS A 165 -13.39 17.39 -1.74
N ILE A 166 -13.43 16.98 -3.02
CA ILE A 166 -12.54 15.93 -3.53
C ILE A 166 -11.10 16.44 -3.51
N GLN A 167 -10.22 15.72 -2.81
CA GLN A 167 -8.79 16.04 -2.69
C GLN A 167 -7.89 14.99 -3.35
N THR A 168 -8.45 13.90 -3.87
CA THR A 168 -7.67 12.79 -4.46
C THR A 168 -7.90 12.61 -5.95
N GLY A 169 -6.78 12.45 -6.65
CA GLY A 169 -6.74 11.99 -8.02
C GLY A 169 -7.09 10.51 -8.13
N GLY A 170 -6.76 9.64 -7.16
CA GLY A 170 -7.09 8.20 -7.15
C GLY A 170 -8.31 7.82 -6.30
N THR A 171 -8.67 6.53 -6.30
CA THR A 171 -9.90 6.01 -5.68
C THR A 171 -9.66 4.79 -4.79
N VAL A 172 -10.21 4.81 -3.57
CA VAL A 172 -10.27 3.63 -2.69
C VAL A 172 -11.40 2.72 -3.15
N MET A 173 -11.05 1.53 -3.65
CA MET A 173 -11.98 0.56 -4.19
C MET A 173 -12.48 -0.43 -3.14
N GLU A 174 -11.57 -0.89 -2.27
CA GLU A 174 -11.84 -1.89 -1.23
C GLU A 174 -10.95 -1.65 0.00
N ILE A 175 -11.42 -2.11 1.15
CA ILE A 175 -10.72 -2.02 2.44
C ILE A 175 -10.62 -3.43 3.03
N VAL A 176 -9.42 -3.82 3.45
CA VAL A 176 -9.16 -5.08 4.14
C VAL A 176 -8.57 -4.78 5.52
N SER A 177 -9.45 -4.84 6.53
CA SER A 177 -9.09 -4.65 7.94
C SER A 177 -8.55 -5.94 8.60
N GLY A 178 -7.97 -5.83 9.78
CA GLY A 178 -7.39 -6.96 10.52
C GLY A 178 -6.03 -7.42 9.99
N ILE A 179 -5.31 -6.56 9.26
CA ILE A 179 -3.95 -6.83 8.78
C ILE A 179 -2.97 -6.06 9.68
N THR A 180 -2.31 -6.78 10.59
CA THR A 180 -1.37 -6.22 11.55
C THR A 180 0.06 -6.22 11.02
N ARG A 181 0.76 -5.10 11.20
CA ARG A 181 2.19 -4.98 10.89
C ARG A 181 3.01 -5.90 11.77
N GLY A 182 3.91 -6.67 11.16
CA GLY A 182 4.78 -7.61 11.89
C GLY A 182 4.16 -8.97 12.19
N GLU A 183 2.88 -9.17 11.90
CA GLU A 183 2.18 -10.43 12.13
C GLU A 183 1.89 -11.16 10.82
N THR A 184 1.62 -12.47 10.91
CA THR A 184 1.19 -13.28 9.76
C THR A 184 -0.21 -12.85 9.34
N CYS A 185 -0.40 -12.56 8.06
CA CYS A 185 -1.71 -12.28 7.50
C CYS A 185 -2.56 -13.55 7.50
N SER A 186 -3.81 -13.45 7.96
CA SER A 186 -4.73 -14.57 7.93
C SER A 186 -5.02 -15.02 6.49
N ARG A 187 -5.29 -16.31 6.31
CA ARG A 187 -5.66 -16.84 4.98
C ARG A 187 -6.90 -16.16 4.42
N GLU A 188 -7.86 -15.82 5.28
CA GLU A 188 -9.07 -15.09 4.91
C GLU A 188 -8.73 -13.72 4.31
N ASN A 189 -7.86 -12.94 4.97
CA ASN A 189 -7.48 -11.61 4.49
C ASN A 189 -6.64 -11.68 3.20
N LEU A 190 -5.75 -12.66 3.08
CA LEU A 190 -5.03 -12.91 1.82
C LEU A 190 -5.99 -13.22 0.67
N ASN A 191 -6.98 -14.10 0.90
CA ASN A 191 -7.98 -14.44 -0.10
C ASN A 191 -8.85 -13.24 -0.48
N LYS A 192 -9.23 -12.39 0.49
CA LYS A 192 -9.95 -11.13 0.21
C LYS A 192 -9.16 -10.23 -0.71
N ILE A 193 -7.88 -9.97 -0.40
CA ILE A 193 -7.01 -9.14 -1.26
C ILE A 193 -6.92 -9.72 -2.67
N VAL A 194 -6.66 -11.01 -2.80
CA VAL A 194 -6.59 -11.69 -4.11
C VAL A 194 -7.89 -11.50 -4.90
N ASN A 195 -9.04 -11.75 -4.27
CA ASN A 195 -10.34 -11.67 -4.94
C ASN A 195 -10.66 -10.23 -5.36
N TYR A 196 -10.34 -9.24 -4.53
CA TYR A 196 -10.50 -7.83 -4.88
C TYR A 196 -9.57 -7.43 -6.01
N VAL A 197 -8.31 -7.86 -6.01
CA VAL A 197 -7.37 -7.61 -7.12
C VAL A 197 -7.92 -8.17 -8.43
N LYS A 198 -8.39 -9.42 -8.45
CA LYS A 198 -8.98 -10.04 -9.66
C LYS A 198 -10.25 -9.34 -10.12
N THR A 199 -11.07 -8.87 -9.18
CA THR A 199 -12.32 -8.16 -9.50
C THR A 199 -12.06 -6.76 -10.08
N ILE A 200 -11.10 -6.03 -9.51
CA ILE A 200 -10.78 -4.65 -9.93
C ILE A 200 -9.94 -4.64 -11.21
N ASN A 201 -9.04 -5.61 -11.36
CA ASN A 201 -8.16 -5.74 -12.51
C ASN A 201 -8.36 -7.12 -13.20
N PRO A 202 -9.44 -7.27 -13.99
CA PRO A 202 -9.87 -8.57 -14.55
C PRO A 202 -8.93 -9.13 -15.62
N GLU A 203 -7.98 -8.34 -16.14
CA GLU A 203 -6.93 -8.81 -17.06
C GLU A 203 -5.96 -9.81 -16.39
N ASN A 204 -6.05 -10.01 -15.07
CA ASN A 204 -5.27 -11.00 -14.32
C ASN A 204 -5.98 -12.37 -14.14
N ASN A 205 -7.10 -12.62 -14.81
CA ASN A 205 -7.80 -13.92 -14.80
C ASN A 205 -7.29 -14.88 -15.89
#